data_AF-A0A1Q7ELI7-F1
#
_entry.id   AF-A0A1Q7ELI7-F1
#
_cell.length_a   1.000
_cell.length_b   1.000
_cell.length_c   1.000
_cell.angle_alpha   90.00
_cell.angle_beta   90.00
_cell.angle_gamma   90.00
#
_symmetry.space_group_name_H-M   'P 1'
#
loop_
_entity.id
_entity.type
_entity.pdbx_description
1 polymer ?
#
loop_
_entity_poly.entity_id
_entity_poly.type
_entity_poly.pdbx_seq_one_letter_code
_entity_poly.pdbx_strand_id
1 'polypeptide(L)'
;MLASWGVEFDPVDVQGNPAALAELRRLGVPRVPAVAVGDRAVHGWNPPEYARLLGVTYEAEGKLPPAELAARLDQILESTERLLRAIPDPHLDFKPPERDRSLRDLGYHVFRLSLAFIDAMDLGALPESWFQEPAPAGIRDSVALGNYGALVRARLQGWFQGGAAQEYAGVVRTYYGPQSGHELLERTAWHAGQHLRQLYALAERLGIAPPAPMPVAAFRGLPLPDALW
;
A
#
# COMPACT_ATOMS: atom_id res chain seq x y z
N MET A 1 -4.13 13.46 -0.62
CA MET A 1 -4.32 13.94 0.76
C MET A 1 -3.88 15.40 0.95
N LEU A 2 -2.60 15.80 0.78
CA LEU A 2 -2.24 17.22 1.00
C LEU A 2 -3.00 18.18 0.07
N ALA A 3 -3.07 17.84 -1.22
CA ALA A 3 -3.87 18.60 -2.19
C ALA A 3 -5.37 18.67 -1.81
N SER A 4 -5.94 17.59 -1.28
CA SER A 4 -7.35 17.56 -0.85
C SER A 4 -7.60 18.39 0.42
N TRP A 5 -6.55 18.80 1.14
CA TRP A 5 -6.61 19.78 2.22
C TRP A 5 -6.32 21.21 1.74
N GLY A 6 -6.22 21.44 0.42
CA GLY A 6 -5.89 22.75 -0.16
C GLY A 6 -4.44 23.19 0.09
N VAL A 7 -3.55 22.26 0.47
CA VAL A 7 -2.15 22.56 0.71
C VAL A 7 -1.39 22.43 -0.61
N GLU A 8 -0.74 23.52 -1.03
CA GLU A 8 0.25 23.48 -2.11
C GLU A 8 1.56 22.86 -1.58
N PHE A 9 2.12 21.94 -2.34
CA PHE A 9 3.36 21.25 -1.98
C PHE A 9 4.13 20.87 -3.24
N ASP A 10 5.44 20.69 -3.08
CA ASP A 10 6.34 20.21 -4.13
C ASP A 10 6.57 18.69 -3.95
N PRO A 11 6.03 17.82 -4.81
CA PRO A 11 6.30 16.38 -4.74
C PRO A 11 7.74 16.08 -5.15
N VAL A 12 8.54 15.59 -4.21
CA VAL A 12 9.95 15.25 -4.47
C VAL A 12 10.13 13.73 -4.54
N ASP A 13 10.53 13.21 -5.70
CA ASP A 13 11.02 11.84 -5.83
C ASP A 13 12.49 11.77 -5.40
N VAL A 14 12.74 11.12 -4.27
CA VAL A 14 14.09 10.97 -3.71
C VAL A 14 14.89 9.85 -4.38
N GLN A 15 14.24 8.95 -5.11
CA GLN A 15 14.92 7.81 -5.74
C GLN A 15 15.91 8.27 -6.82
N GLY A 16 15.55 9.33 -7.56
CA GLY A 16 16.41 9.97 -8.56
C GLY A 16 17.17 11.21 -8.06
N ASN A 17 17.04 11.60 -6.79
CA ASN A 17 17.54 12.89 -6.28
C ASN A 17 18.39 12.73 -5.01
N PRO A 18 19.73 12.59 -5.14
CA PRO A 18 20.63 12.44 -4.00
C PRO A 18 20.60 13.60 -3.01
N ALA A 19 20.34 14.84 -3.47
CA ALA A 19 20.24 16.01 -2.62
C ALA A 19 18.98 15.95 -1.74
N ALA A 20 17.84 15.55 -2.31
CA ALA A 20 16.62 15.33 -1.55
C ALA A 20 16.77 14.20 -0.52
N LEU A 21 17.48 13.13 -0.88
CA LEU A 21 17.80 12.04 0.05
C LEU A 21 18.70 12.51 1.21
N ALA A 22 19.68 13.37 0.94
CA ALA A 22 20.51 13.98 1.98
C ALA A 22 19.69 14.88 2.91
N GLU A 23 18.73 15.63 2.37
CA GLU A 23 17.85 16.49 3.14
C GLU A 23 16.94 15.69 4.09
N LEU A 24 16.35 14.58 3.64
CA LEU A 24 15.59 13.69 4.52
C LEU A 24 16.43 13.18 5.69
N ARG A 25 17.68 12.77 5.41
CA ARG A 25 18.61 12.33 6.46
C ARG A 25 18.92 13.46 7.44
N ARG A 26 19.11 14.70 6.97
CA ARG A 26 19.32 15.88 7.82
C ARG A 26 18.13 16.14 8.74
N LEU A 27 16.91 15.90 8.24
CA LEU A 27 15.66 16.02 9.00
C LEU A 27 15.40 14.85 9.96
N GLY A 28 16.32 13.89 10.06
CA GLY A 28 16.14 12.69 10.88
C GLY A 28 15.07 11.74 10.34
N VAL A 29 14.63 11.95 9.09
CA VAL A 29 13.68 11.08 8.41
C VAL A 29 14.47 9.93 7.80
N PRO A 30 14.30 8.69 8.30
CA PRO A 30 15.10 7.59 7.81
C PRO A 30 14.77 7.29 6.34
N ARG A 31 13.50 7.42 5.94
CA ARG A 31 12.95 6.99 4.63
C ARG A 31 11.65 7.71 4.25
N VAL A 32 11.20 7.49 3.02
CA VAL A 32 9.94 8.02 2.47
C VAL A 32 8.76 7.04 2.68
N PRO A 33 7.50 7.51 2.68
CA PRO A 33 7.06 8.90 2.49
C PRO A 33 7.29 9.76 3.73
N ALA A 34 7.45 11.07 3.52
CA ALA A 34 7.50 12.05 4.60
C ALA A 34 6.98 13.40 4.11
N VAL A 35 6.50 14.22 5.03
CA VAL A 35 6.13 15.61 4.79
C VAL A 35 7.08 16.48 5.61
N ALA A 36 7.72 17.45 4.97
CA ALA A 36 8.67 18.35 5.60
C ALA A 36 8.23 19.81 5.42
N VAL A 37 8.41 20.63 6.47
CA VAL A 37 8.18 22.07 6.48
C VAL A 37 9.35 22.73 7.23
N GLY A 38 10.24 23.38 6.48
CA GLY A 38 11.45 23.96 7.05
C GLY A 38 12.39 22.89 7.62
N ASP A 39 12.64 22.96 8.93
CA ASP A 39 13.47 22.01 9.68
C ASP A 39 12.68 20.90 10.40
N ARG A 40 11.35 20.86 10.19
CA ARG A 40 10.45 19.87 10.79
C ARG A 40 9.99 18.87 9.74
N ALA A 41 9.83 17.61 10.14
CA ALA A 41 9.28 16.57 9.27
C ALA A 41 8.44 15.56 10.03
N VAL A 42 7.49 14.95 9.33
CA VAL A 42 6.68 13.82 9.79
C VAL A 42 6.92 12.65 8.82
N HIS A 43 7.33 11.52 9.37
CA HIS A 43 7.68 10.30 8.63
C HIS A 43 6.50 9.33 8.55
N GLY A 44 6.39 8.63 7.42
CA GLY A 44 5.40 7.60 7.17
C GLY A 44 3.99 8.16 7.15
N TRP A 45 2.99 7.28 7.05
CA TRP A 45 1.60 7.70 6.95
C TRP A 45 1.07 8.15 8.32
N ASN A 46 0.91 9.47 8.50
CA ASN A 46 0.40 10.03 9.76
C ASN A 46 -0.42 11.32 9.55
N PRO A 47 -1.68 11.23 9.09
CA PRO A 47 -2.53 12.39 8.83
C PRO A 47 -2.69 13.35 10.02
N PRO A 48 -2.90 12.88 11.27
CA PRO A 48 -2.97 13.79 12.42
C PRO A 48 -1.67 14.55 12.68
N GLU A 49 -0.51 13.94 12.50
CA GLU A 49 0.78 14.65 12.62
C GLU A 49 1.03 15.59 11.43
N TYR A 50 0.63 15.21 10.20
CA TYR A 50 0.70 16.10 9.05
C TYR A 50 -0.16 17.35 9.25
N ALA A 51 -1.38 17.18 9.73
CA ALA A 51 -2.29 18.30 10.01
C ALA A 51 -1.69 19.26 11.05
N ARG A 52 -1.12 18.72 12.12
CA ARG A 52 -0.40 19.50 13.14
C ARG A 52 0.84 20.20 12.58
N LEU A 53 1.63 19.52 11.74
CA LEU A 53 2.81 20.09 11.10
C LEU A 53 2.44 21.29 10.21
N LEU A 54 1.35 21.15 9.46
CA LEU A 54 0.87 22.11 8.46
C LEU A 54 -0.06 23.19 9.06
N GLY A 55 -0.50 23.03 10.31
CA GLY A 55 -1.43 23.96 10.96
C GLY A 55 -2.84 23.94 10.35
N VAL A 56 -3.25 22.82 9.74
CA VAL A 56 -4.59 22.66 9.15
C VAL A 56 -5.50 21.87 10.07
N THR A 57 -6.80 22.18 10.02
CA THR A 57 -7.81 21.36 10.70
C THR A 57 -7.94 20.03 9.98
N TYR A 58 -7.77 18.93 10.71
CA TYR A 58 -8.01 17.58 10.21
C TYR A 58 -9.07 16.92 11.07
N GLU A 59 -10.20 16.62 10.45
CA GLU A 59 -11.17 15.69 10.97
C GLU A 59 -10.94 14.36 10.27
N ALA A 60 -10.73 13.30 11.05
CA ALA A 60 -10.64 11.97 10.47
C ALA A 60 -11.99 11.67 9.81
N GLU A 61 -11.98 11.45 8.49
CA GLU A 61 -13.14 10.88 7.81
C GLU A 61 -13.54 9.56 8.50
N GLY A 62 -14.84 9.27 8.50
CA GLY A 62 -15.34 8.04 9.09
C GLY A 62 -14.69 6.83 8.40
N LYS A 63 -13.83 6.12 9.14
CA LYS A 63 -13.19 4.89 8.67
C LYS A 63 -14.25 3.83 8.41
N LEU A 64 -14.13 3.12 7.29
CA LEU A 64 -15.00 1.97 7.03
C LEU A 64 -14.84 0.95 8.17
N PRO A 65 -15.92 0.25 8.58
CA PRO A 65 -15.82 -0.79 9.61
C PRO A 65 -14.82 -1.88 9.20
N PRO A 66 -14.12 -2.54 10.16
CA PRO A 66 -13.14 -3.57 9.84
C PRO A 66 -13.65 -4.68 8.91
N ALA A 67 -14.90 -5.13 9.10
CA ALA A 67 -15.52 -6.14 8.23
C ALA A 67 -15.68 -5.66 6.77
N GLU A 68 -16.02 -4.39 6.57
CA GLU A 68 -16.08 -3.82 5.23
C GLU A 68 -14.68 -3.68 4.62
N LEU A 69 -13.71 -3.17 5.38
CA LEU A 69 -12.31 -3.08 4.93
C LEU A 69 -11.74 -4.45 4.54
N ALA A 70 -12.02 -5.50 5.32
CA ALA A 70 -11.63 -6.87 5.02
C ALA A 70 -12.25 -7.37 3.70
N ALA A 71 -13.55 -7.12 3.48
CA ALA A 71 -14.23 -7.46 2.24
C ALA A 71 -13.67 -6.68 1.03
N ARG A 72 -13.35 -5.39 1.20
CA ARG A 72 -12.70 -4.58 0.15
C ARG A 72 -11.30 -5.11 -0.16
N LEU A 73 -10.53 -5.45 0.86
CA LEU A 73 -9.19 -6.02 0.67
C LEU A 73 -9.27 -7.32 -0.12
N ASP A 74 -10.17 -8.24 0.21
CA ASP A 74 -10.30 -9.49 -0.56
C ASP A 74 -10.67 -9.23 -2.03
N GLN A 75 -11.58 -8.29 -2.32
CA GLN A 75 -11.92 -7.90 -3.69
C GLN A 75 -10.72 -7.32 -4.46
N ILE A 76 -9.89 -6.50 -3.79
CA ILE A 76 -8.66 -5.94 -4.37
C ILE A 76 -7.66 -7.06 -4.67
N LEU A 77 -7.46 -7.99 -3.74
CA LEU A 77 -6.53 -9.10 -3.91
C LEU A 77 -6.99 -10.08 -4.99
N GLU A 78 -8.28 -10.35 -5.08
CA GLU A 78 -8.88 -11.14 -6.16
C GLU A 78 -8.62 -10.52 -7.52
N SER A 79 -8.91 -9.22 -7.64
CA SER A 79 -8.72 -8.47 -8.88
C SER A 79 -7.25 -8.43 -9.29
N THR A 80 -6.37 -8.27 -8.30
CA THR A 80 -4.91 -8.35 -8.48
C THR A 80 -4.49 -9.73 -8.99
N GLU A 81 -4.97 -10.81 -8.36
CA GLU A 81 -4.67 -12.18 -8.77
C GLU A 81 -5.09 -12.44 -10.21
N ARG A 82 -6.34 -12.09 -10.55
CA ARG A 82 -6.89 -12.28 -11.90
C ARG A 82 -6.12 -11.49 -12.95
N LEU A 83 -5.74 -10.25 -12.64
CA LEU A 83 -4.93 -9.43 -13.53
C LEU A 83 -3.56 -10.04 -13.77
N LEU A 84 -2.85 -10.41 -12.70
CA LEU A 84 -1.50 -10.95 -12.79
C LEU A 84 -1.45 -12.28 -13.56
N ARG A 85 -2.47 -13.13 -13.41
CA ARG A 85 -2.63 -14.36 -14.21
C ARG A 85 -2.85 -14.10 -15.70
N ALA A 86 -3.32 -12.91 -16.08
CA ALA A 86 -3.51 -12.52 -17.48
C ALA A 86 -2.26 -11.86 -18.10
N ILE A 87 -1.24 -11.52 -17.30
CA ILE A 87 0.00 -10.92 -17.80
C ILE A 87 0.89 -12.02 -18.41
N PRO A 88 1.28 -11.91 -19.69
CA PRO A 88 2.25 -12.83 -20.27
C PRO A 88 3.61 -12.74 -19.56
N ASP A 89 4.23 -13.89 -19.30
CA ASP A 89 5.49 -13.97 -18.54
C ASP A 89 6.62 -13.04 -19.03
N PRO A 90 6.82 -12.82 -20.35
CA PRO A 90 7.84 -11.87 -20.84
C PRO A 90 7.67 -10.43 -20.36
N HIS A 91 6.48 -10.04 -19.91
CA HIS A 91 6.21 -8.70 -19.41
C HIS A 91 6.45 -8.54 -17.91
N LEU A 92 6.64 -9.62 -17.15
CA LEU A 92 6.74 -9.56 -15.69
C LEU A 92 7.91 -8.70 -15.19
N ASP A 93 9.00 -8.65 -15.96
CA ASP A 93 10.18 -7.86 -15.59
C ASP A 93 10.17 -6.44 -16.19
N PHE A 94 9.07 -6.04 -16.86
CA PHE A 94 8.88 -4.67 -17.32
C PHE A 94 8.87 -3.70 -16.13
N LYS A 95 9.60 -2.58 -16.29
CA LYS A 95 9.67 -1.49 -15.33
C LYS A 95 9.20 -0.19 -15.99
N PRO A 96 8.23 0.53 -15.40
CA PRO A 96 7.87 1.87 -15.88
C PRO A 96 8.99 2.88 -15.61
N PRO A 97 9.14 3.94 -16.43
CA PRO A 97 10.10 5.02 -16.14
C PRO A 97 9.80 5.78 -14.84
N GLU A 98 8.55 5.77 -14.37
CA GLU A 98 8.13 6.46 -13.14
C GLU A 98 8.63 5.79 -11.85
N ARG A 99 8.95 4.49 -11.90
CA ARG A 99 9.39 3.70 -10.73
C ARG A 99 10.30 2.56 -11.14
N ASP A 100 11.45 2.42 -10.48
CA ASP A 100 12.32 1.24 -10.62
C ASP A 100 11.78 0.05 -9.81
N ARG A 101 10.62 -0.46 -10.23
CA ARG A 101 9.98 -1.66 -9.69
C ARG A 101 9.34 -2.43 -10.84
N SER A 102 9.64 -3.73 -10.92
CA SER A 102 9.08 -4.60 -11.95
C SER A 102 7.58 -4.85 -11.73
N LEU A 103 6.85 -5.21 -12.79
CA LEU A 103 5.47 -5.69 -12.69
C LEU A 103 5.34 -6.87 -11.72
N ARG A 104 6.31 -7.79 -11.76
CA ARG A 104 6.43 -8.94 -10.84
C ARG A 104 6.52 -8.50 -9.39
N ASP A 105 7.45 -7.61 -9.08
CA ASP A 105 7.66 -7.14 -7.71
C ASP A 105 6.48 -6.32 -7.22
N LEU A 106 5.87 -5.50 -8.09
CA LEU A 106 4.66 -4.75 -7.74
C LEU A 106 3.49 -5.69 -7.42
N GLY A 107 3.23 -6.69 -8.28
CA GLY A 107 2.19 -7.70 -8.06
C GLY A 107 2.43 -8.52 -6.80
N TYR A 108 3.68 -8.95 -6.57
CA TYR A 108 4.07 -9.65 -5.34
C TYR A 108 3.84 -8.80 -4.11
N HIS A 109 4.23 -7.53 -4.18
CA HIS A 109 4.14 -6.58 -3.07
C HIS A 109 2.69 -6.39 -2.59
N VAL A 110 1.71 -6.34 -3.51
CA VAL A 110 0.27 -6.25 -3.14
C VAL A 110 -0.15 -7.38 -2.19
N PHE A 111 0.29 -8.61 -2.46
CA PHE A 111 0.00 -9.74 -1.58
C PHE A 111 0.87 -9.72 -0.32
N ARG A 112 2.17 -9.45 -0.46
CA ARG A 112 3.10 -9.45 0.68
C ARG A 112 2.76 -8.40 1.73
N LEU A 113 2.39 -7.18 1.31
CA LEU A 113 1.95 -6.11 2.22
C LEU A 113 0.64 -6.49 2.93
N SER A 114 -0.24 -7.24 2.26
CA SER A 114 -1.50 -7.68 2.85
C SER A 114 -1.30 -8.84 3.83
N LEU A 115 -0.35 -9.73 3.54
CA LEU A 115 0.09 -10.77 4.49
C LEU A 115 0.77 -10.16 5.72
N ALA A 116 1.58 -9.11 5.52
CA ALA A 116 2.28 -8.40 6.59
C ALA A 116 1.33 -7.81 7.64
N PHE A 117 0.07 -7.51 7.28
CA PHE A 117 -0.95 -7.13 8.26
C PHE A 117 -1.13 -8.23 9.31
N ILE A 118 -1.37 -9.48 8.89
CA ILE A 118 -1.53 -10.62 9.81
C ILE A 118 -0.26 -10.82 10.62
N ASP A 119 0.90 -10.85 9.96
CA ASP A 119 2.19 -11.03 10.64
C ASP A 119 2.39 -9.96 11.73
N ALA A 120 1.97 -8.72 11.45
CA ALA A 120 2.09 -7.62 12.40
C ALA A 120 1.08 -7.69 13.55
N MET A 121 -0.14 -8.16 13.29
CA MET A 121 -1.13 -8.43 14.33
C MET A 121 -0.64 -9.55 15.27
N ASP A 122 -0.08 -10.62 14.71
CA ASP A 122 0.41 -11.77 15.48
C ASP A 122 1.67 -11.42 16.30
N LEU A 123 2.60 -10.65 15.73
CA LEU A 123 3.88 -10.30 16.35
C LEU A 123 3.87 -8.98 17.14
N GLY A 124 2.80 -8.20 17.02
CA GLY A 124 2.66 -6.88 17.64
C GLY A 124 3.63 -5.82 17.09
N ALA A 125 4.23 -6.06 15.92
CA ALA A 125 5.15 -5.14 15.26
C ALA A 125 5.14 -5.27 13.74
N LEU A 126 5.22 -4.13 13.05
CA LEU A 126 5.36 -4.06 11.59
C LEU A 126 6.69 -3.36 11.25
N PRO A 127 7.78 -4.12 11.01
CA PRO A 127 9.03 -3.55 10.52
C PRO A 127 8.88 -3.14 9.05
N GLU A 128 9.51 -2.02 8.69
CA GLU A 128 9.47 -1.51 7.32
C GLU A 128 10.08 -2.46 6.29
N SER A 129 11.09 -3.24 6.70
CA SER A 129 11.83 -4.14 5.81
C SER A 129 10.93 -5.13 5.08
N TRP A 130 9.79 -5.51 5.67
CA TRP A 130 8.81 -6.39 5.03
C TRP A 130 8.23 -5.82 3.75
N PHE A 131 8.14 -4.49 3.63
CA PHE A 131 7.63 -3.82 2.43
C PHE A 131 8.70 -3.66 1.34
N GLN A 132 9.96 -3.98 1.65
CA GLN A 132 11.09 -3.92 0.71
C GLN A 132 11.46 -5.32 0.17
N GLU A 133 10.80 -6.36 0.66
CA GLU A 133 11.02 -7.73 0.19
C GLU A 133 10.66 -7.84 -1.30
N PRO A 134 11.61 -8.21 -2.18
CA PRO A 134 11.30 -8.47 -3.59
C PRO A 134 10.57 -9.81 -3.73
N ALA A 135 10.01 -10.06 -4.91
CA ALA A 135 9.46 -11.37 -5.21
C ALA A 135 10.56 -12.45 -5.03
N PRO A 136 10.31 -13.54 -4.25
CA PRO A 136 11.27 -14.61 -4.08
C PRO A 136 11.66 -15.24 -5.42
N ALA A 137 12.89 -15.78 -5.52
CA ALA A 137 13.42 -16.38 -6.74
C ALA A 137 12.60 -17.56 -7.32
N GLY A 138 11.68 -18.12 -6.53
CA GLY A 138 10.72 -19.14 -6.94
C GLY A 138 9.49 -18.61 -7.69
N ILE A 139 9.16 -17.31 -7.57
CA ILE A 139 8.03 -16.69 -8.27
C ILE A 139 8.50 -16.21 -9.65
N ARG A 140 8.56 -17.13 -10.61
CA ARG A 140 9.19 -16.92 -11.93
C ARG A 140 8.21 -16.58 -13.06
N ASP A 141 6.95 -16.90 -12.88
CA ASP A 141 5.91 -16.71 -13.89
C ASP A 141 4.60 -16.20 -13.27
N SER A 142 3.66 -15.84 -14.13
CA SER A 142 2.33 -15.34 -13.79
C SER A 142 1.52 -16.35 -12.98
N VAL A 143 1.71 -17.64 -13.24
CA VAL A 143 1.04 -18.74 -12.53
C VAL A 143 1.52 -18.81 -11.08
N ALA A 144 2.84 -18.81 -10.84
CA ALA A 144 3.44 -18.82 -9.52
C ALA A 144 3.02 -17.59 -8.71
N LEU A 145 2.97 -16.42 -9.35
CA LEU A 145 2.55 -15.18 -8.70
C LEU A 145 1.07 -15.21 -8.32
N GLY A 146 0.20 -15.69 -9.22
CA GLY A 146 -1.22 -15.90 -8.93
C GLY A 146 -1.44 -16.93 -7.82
N ASN A 147 -0.67 -18.02 -7.81
CA ASN A 147 -0.77 -19.05 -6.76
C ASN A 147 -0.35 -18.52 -5.39
N TYR A 148 0.71 -17.70 -5.33
CA TYR A 148 1.07 -16.99 -4.10
C TYR A 148 -0.08 -16.08 -3.63
N GLY A 149 -0.68 -15.33 -4.54
CA GLY A 149 -1.85 -14.50 -4.24
C GLY A 149 -3.03 -15.28 -3.65
N ALA A 150 -3.37 -16.41 -4.27
CA ALA A 150 -4.43 -17.29 -3.78
C ALA A 150 -4.16 -17.82 -2.35
N LEU A 151 -2.91 -18.18 -2.04
CA LEU A 151 -2.52 -18.62 -0.69
C LEU A 151 -2.64 -17.50 0.34
N VAL A 152 -2.21 -16.28 -0.01
CA VAL A 152 -2.33 -15.11 0.86
C VAL A 152 -3.80 -14.77 1.12
N ARG A 153 -4.64 -14.79 0.08
CA ARG A 153 -6.09 -14.56 0.21
C ARG A 153 -6.74 -15.58 1.15
N ALA A 154 -6.45 -16.87 0.98
CA ALA A 154 -6.98 -17.92 1.85
C ALA A 154 -6.58 -17.70 3.31
N ARG A 155 -5.33 -17.29 3.58
CA ARG A 155 -4.86 -16.97 4.93
C ARG A 155 -5.58 -15.75 5.53
N LEU A 156 -5.76 -14.69 4.75
CA LEU A 156 -6.51 -13.49 5.17
C LEU A 156 -7.98 -13.81 5.47
N GLN A 157 -8.64 -14.58 4.61
CA GLN A 157 -10.01 -15.01 4.82
C GLN A 157 -10.14 -15.80 6.14
N GLY A 158 -9.21 -16.73 6.39
CA GLY A 158 -9.18 -17.48 7.66
C GLY A 158 -8.98 -16.58 8.88
N TRP A 159 -8.06 -15.61 8.80
CA TRP A 159 -7.83 -14.64 9.88
C TRP A 159 -9.07 -13.78 10.15
N PHE A 160 -9.70 -13.21 9.10
CA PHE A 160 -10.88 -12.36 9.26
C PHE A 160 -12.12 -13.12 9.77
N GLN A 161 -12.26 -14.42 9.45
CA GLN A 161 -13.34 -15.25 9.98
C GLN A 161 -13.17 -15.58 11.46
N GLY A 162 -11.93 -15.77 11.90
CA GLY A 162 -11.60 -16.07 13.30
C GLY A 162 -11.45 -14.82 14.18
N GLY A 163 -11.23 -13.65 13.58
CA GLY A 163 -10.82 -12.46 14.30
C GLY A 163 -11.92 -11.80 15.11
N ALA A 164 -11.63 -11.49 16.38
CA ALA A 164 -12.56 -10.84 17.28
C ALA A 164 -12.51 -9.31 17.16
N ALA A 165 -13.62 -8.63 17.44
CA ALA A 165 -13.69 -7.16 17.35
C ALA A 165 -12.60 -6.44 18.18
N GLN A 166 -12.20 -7.05 19.30
CA GLN A 166 -11.17 -6.52 20.19
C GLN A 166 -9.76 -6.53 19.57
N GLU A 167 -9.49 -7.41 18.61
CA GLU A 167 -8.18 -7.49 17.96
C GLU A 167 -7.89 -6.20 17.17
N TYR A 168 -8.92 -5.62 16.53
CA TYR A 168 -8.78 -4.37 15.79
C TYR A 168 -8.51 -3.14 16.69
N ALA A 169 -8.78 -3.24 18.00
CA ALA A 169 -8.44 -2.20 18.97
C ALA A 169 -7.01 -2.35 19.53
N GLY A 170 -6.37 -3.51 19.33
CA GLY A 170 -5.00 -3.76 19.75
C GLY A 170 -4.01 -2.84 19.07
N VAL A 171 -2.98 -2.40 19.80
CA VAL A 171 -1.93 -1.50 19.28
C VAL A 171 -0.77 -2.30 18.72
N VAL A 172 -0.43 -2.03 17.47
CA VAL A 172 0.72 -2.59 16.75
C VAL A 172 1.82 -1.52 16.65
N ARG A 173 3.07 -1.90 16.96
CA ARG A 173 4.23 -1.01 16.78
C ARG A 173 4.65 -0.99 15.31
N THR A 174 4.26 0.02 14.55
CA THR A 174 4.71 0.17 13.15
C THR A 174 5.95 1.05 13.05
N TYR A 175 6.69 0.92 11.94
CA TYR A 175 7.87 1.75 11.66
C TYR A 175 7.58 3.26 11.53
N TYR A 176 6.30 3.65 11.43
CA TYR A 176 5.83 5.03 11.32
C TYR A 176 4.98 5.47 12.53
N GLY A 177 5.07 4.72 13.64
CA GLY A 177 4.39 5.02 14.90
C GLY A 177 3.37 3.95 15.29
N PRO A 178 2.88 3.97 16.55
CA PRO A 178 1.86 3.03 16.99
C PRO A 178 0.55 3.21 16.20
N GLN A 179 -0.10 2.12 15.82
CA GLN A 179 -1.40 2.13 15.14
C GLN A 179 -2.30 1.07 15.78
N SER A 180 -3.61 1.31 15.83
CA SER A 180 -4.58 0.24 16.10
C SER A 180 -4.63 -0.77 14.95
N GLY A 181 -5.10 -1.98 15.21
CA GLY A 181 -5.35 -2.98 14.16
C GLY A 181 -6.34 -2.46 13.10
N HIS A 182 -7.33 -1.65 13.47
CA HIS A 182 -8.26 -1.00 12.54
C HIS A 182 -7.53 -0.02 11.61
N GLU A 183 -6.69 0.86 12.16
CA GLU A 183 -5.87 1.79 11.38
C GLU A 183 -4.92 1.07 10.43
N LEU A 184 -4.30 -0.01 10.92
CA LEU A 184 -3.39 -0.79 10.09
C LEU A 184 -4.14 -1.51 8.96
N LEU A 185 -5.34 -2.05 9.22
CA LEU A 185 -6.18 -2.67 8.19
C LEU A 185 -6.62 -1.65 7.13
N GLU A 186 -7.06 -0.46 7.54
CA GLU A 186 -7.43 0.61 6.62
C GLU A 186 -6.25 0.99 5.72
N ARG A 187 -5.08 1.20 6.32
CA ARG A 187 -3.85 1.50 5.58
C ARG A 187 -3.49 0.38 4.60
N THR A 188 -3.66 -0.88 5.01
CA THR A 188 -3.39 -2.06 4.19
C THR A 188 -4.32 -2.12 2.98
N ALA A 189 -5.64 -1.98 3.19
CA ALA A 189 -6.65 -2.00 2.13
C ALA A 189 -6.41 -0.89 1.11
N TRP A 190 -6.15 0.33 1.57
CA TRP A 190 -5.76 1.41 0.67
C TRP A 190 -4.47 1.08 -0.09
N HIS A 191 -3.39 0.73 0.62
CA HIS A 191 -2.09 0.54 -0.02
C HIS A 191 -2.15 -0.53 -1.12
N ALA A 192 -2.85 -1.65 -0.87
CA ALA A 192 -3.16 -2.65 -1.88
C ALA A 192 -3.98 -2.08 -3.05
N GLY A 193 -5.03 -1.31 -2.76
CA GLY A 193 -5.87 -0.67 -3.77
C GLY A 193 -5.12 0.30 -4.68
N GLN A 194 -4.19 1.10 -4.14
CA GLN A 194 -3.35 2.00 -4.94
C GLN A 194 -2.46 1.21 -5.89
N HIS A 195 -1.84 0.13 -5.41
CA HIS A 195 -1.00 -0.71 -6.26
C HIS A 195 -1.79 -1.49 -7.31
N LEU A 196 -3.03 -1.88 -7.02
CA LEU A 196 -3.93 -2.42 -8.05
C LEU A 196 -4.21 -1.38 -9.16
N ARG A 197 -4.43 -0.11 -8.81
CA ARG A 197 -4.58 0.97 -9.82
C ARG A 197 -3.33 1.10 -10.69
N GLN A 198 -2.13 1.02 -10.09
CA GLN A 198 -0.87 1.04 -10.83
C GLN A 198 -0.74 -0.18 -11.76
N LEU A 199 -1.08 -1.38 -11.28
CA LEU A 199 -1.07 -2.59 -12.09
C LEU A 199 -2.02 -2.50 -13.29
N TYR A 200 -3.22 -1.95 -13.12
CA TYR A 200 -4.14 -1.71 -14.25
C TYR A 200 -3.55 -0.76 -15.29
N ALA A 201 -2.96 0.36 -14.86
CA ALA A 201 -2.34 1.32 -15.78
C ALA A 201 -1.14 0.72 -16.54
N LEU A 202 -0.34 -0.12 -15.87
CA LEU A 202 0.77 -0.82 -16.51
C LEU A 202 0.29 -1.89 -17.49
N ALA A 203 -0.76 -2.64 -17.15
CA ALA A 203 -1.38 -3.60 -18.06
C ALA A 203 -1.93 -2.91 -19.32
N GLU A 204 -2.64 -1.79 -19.16
CA GLU A 204 -3.13 -0.98 -20.27
C GLU A 204 -1.99 -0.48 -21.17
N ARG A 205 -0.90 0.04 -20.56
CA ARG A 205 0.30 0.47 -21.29
C ARG A 205 0.92 -0.65 -22.13
N LEU A 206 0.80 -1.89 -21.68
CA LEU A 206 1.31 -3.08 -22.38
C LEU A 206 0.28 -3.70 -23.35
N GLY A 207 -0.91 -3.11 -23.50
CA GLY A 207 -1.98 -3.65 -24.34
C GLY A 207 -2.62 -4.91 -23.77
N ILE A 208 -2.51 -5.16 -22.47
CA ILE A 208 -3.08 -6.32 -21.78
C ILE A 208 -4.46 -5.96 -21.25
N ALA A 209 -5.50 -6.61 -21.79
CA ALA A 209 -6.86 -6.40 -21.32
C ALA A 209 -7.08 -7.09 -19.95
N PRO A 210 -7.49 -6.36 -18.89
CA PRO A 210 -7.81 -6.98 -17.62
C PRO A 210 -9.05 -7.87 -17.75
N PRO A 211 -9.04 -9.12 -17.24
CA PRO A 211 -10.13 -10.08 -17.44
C PRO A 211 -11.45 -9.68 -16.73
N ALA A 212 -11.39 -8.81 -15.73
CA ALA A 212 -12.51 -8.00 -15.26
C ALA A 212 -11.95 -6.82 -14.44
N PRO A 213 -12.12 -5.56 -14.88
CA PRO A 213 -11.72 -4.42 -14.08
C PRO A 213 -12.61 -4.29 -12.84
N MET A 214 -11.99 -4.04 -11.68
CA MET A 214 -12.71 -3.75 -10.44
C MET A 214 -13.53 -2.46 -10.62
N PRO A 215 -14.82 -2.43 -10.23
CA PRO A 215 -15.65 -1.24 -10.40
C PRO A 215 -15.11 -0.09 -9.55
N VAL A 216 -15.09 1.12 -10.10
CA VAL A 216 -14.59 2.34 -9.41
C VAL A 216 -15.26 2.54 -8.04
N ALA A 217 -16.54 2.20 -7.93
CA ALA A 217 -17.29 2.28 -6.67
C ALA A 217 -16.71 1.44 -5.54
N ALA A 218 -15.96 0.36 -5.84
CA ALA A 218 -15.34 -0.48 -4.83
C ALA A 218 -14.08 0.15 -4.20
N PHE A 219 -13.60 1.28 -4.73
CA PHE A 219 -12.56 2.10 -4.10
C PHE A 219 -13.12 3.24 -3.24
N ARG A 220 -14.45 3.47 -3.25
CA ARG A 220 -15.09 4.56 -2.50
C ARG A 220 -14.88 4.36 -1.00
N GLY A 221 -14.56 5.44 -0.29
CA GLY A 221 -14.32 5.41 1.15
C GLY A 221 -12.92 4.92 1.53
N LEU A 222 -12.10 4.50 0.55
CA LEU A 222 -10.66 4.35 0.77
C LEU A 222 -9.98 5.69 0.49
N PRO A 223 -9.08 6.18 1.35
CA PRO A 223 -8.41 7.48 1.20
C PRO A 223 -7.31 7.46 0.12
N LEU A 224 -7.65 7.03 -1.10
CA LEU A 224 -6.73 6.92 -2.22
C LEU A 224 -6.27 8.31 -2.72
N PRO A 225 -4.99 8.48 -3.12
CA PRO A 225 -4.53 9.71 -3.73
C PRO A 225 -5.08 9.85 -5.15
N ASP A 226 -5.27 11.08 -5.63
CA ASP A 226 -5.63 11.32 -7.03
C ASP A 226 -4.51 10.85 -7.97
N ALA A 227 -3.26 11.19 -7.61
CA ALA A 227 -2.06 10.78 -8.33
C ALA A 227 -1.84 9.26 -8.28
N LEU A 228 -1.31 8.72 -9.38
CA LEU A 228 -1.06 7.29 -9.52
C LEU A 228 0.29 6.85 -8.95
N TRP A 229 1.33 7.68 -9.06
CA TRP A 229 2.72 7.34 -8.72
C TRP A 229 3.19 7.99 -7.43
#